data_AF-A0A7Z9I562-F1
#
_entry.id   AF-A0A7Z9I562-F1
#
_cell.length_a   1.000
_cell.length_b   1.000
_cell.length_c   1.000
_cell.angle_alpha   90.00
_cell.angle_beta   90.00
_cell.angle_gamma   90.00
#
_symmetry.space_group_name_H-M   'P 1'
#
loop_
_entity.id
_entity.type
_entity.pdbx_description
1 polymer ?
#
loop_
_entity_poly.entity_id
_entity_poly.type
_entity_poly.pdbx_seq_one_letter_code
_entity_poly.pdbx_strand_id
1 'polypeptide(L)'
;RSEDSFKSECSWIFEGVGPDERIGDFGLVGGGAAGLELDRYDLEFGTPHNAYLLAQSEDHTNLMLQVNEEIHFSVRGYYGGGTENPMVRADMIYYKTPNDGALFAPGSLSWCGSLSYNNYNNNVSKILENAINGFLKEGPLP
;
A
#
# COMPACT_ATOMS: atom_id res chain seq x y z
N ARG A 1 -8.64 2.00 -3.77
CA ARG A 1 -7.67 2.02 -4.92
C ARG A 1 -7.50 3.47 -5.36
N SER A 2 -6.33 3.82 -5.87
CA SER A 2 -6.01 5.16 -6.41
C SER A 2 -6.02 5.15 -7.93
N GLU A 3 -6.02 6.33 -8.57
CA GLU A 3 -6.14 6.47 -10.03
C GLU A 3 -5.05 5.71 -10.81
N ASP A 4 -3.82 5.68 -10.31
CA ASP A 4 -2.73 4.99 -11.00
C ASP A 4 -2.95 3.48 -11.11
N SER A 5 -3.73 2.86 -10.21
CA SER A 5 -4.04 1.42 -10.27
C SER A 5 -4.84 1.01 -11.51
N PHE A 6 -5.41 1.97 -12.25
CA PHE A 6 -6.17 1.74 -13.47
C PHE A 6 -5.37 2.00 -14.74
N LYS A 7 -4.15 2.53 -14.63
CA LYS A 7 -3.24 2.72 -15.77
C LYS A 7 -2.80 1.36 -16.33
N SER A 8 -2.60 1.27 -17.64
CA SER A 8 -2.19 0.03 -18.33
C SER A 8 -0.96 -0.62 -17.69
N GLU A 9 0.00 0.20 -17.27
CA GLU A 9 1.28 -0.13 -16.66
C GLU A 9 1.12 -0.82 -15.29
N CYS A 10 0.00 -0.60 -14.61
CA CYS A 10 -0.26 -1.11 -13.26
C CYS A 10 -1.43 -2.08 -13.19
N SER A 11 -2.35 -2.03 -14.17
CA SER A 11 -3.62 -2.76 -14.15
C SER A 11 -3.48 -4.27 -13.96
N TRP A 12 -2.37 -4.85 -14.44
CA TRP A 12 -2.05 -6.27 -14.28
C TRP A 12 -1.87 -6.70 -12.81
N ILE A 13 -1.46 -5.81 -11.92
CA ILE A 13 -1.34 -6.08 -10.47
C ILE A 13 -2.74 -6.35 -9.87
N PHE A 14 -3.78 -5.75 -10.45
CA PHE A 14 -5.16 -5.82 -9.97
C PHE A 14 -6.03 -6.79 -10.78
N GLU A 15 -5.46 -7.66 -11.60
CA GLU A 15 -6.22 -8.67 -12.33
C GLU A 15 -7.01 -9.57 -11.34
N GLY A 16 -8.32 -9.66 -11.53
CA GLY A 16 -9.22 -10.38 -10.63
C GLY A 16 -9.61 -9.63 -9.35
N VAL A 17 -9.29 -8.33 -9.25
CA VAL A 17 -9.74 -7.44 -8.16
C VAL A 17 -10.61 -6.31 -8.74
N GLY A 18 -11.85 -6.23 -8.28
CA GLY A 18 -12.83 -5.24 -8.73
C GLY A 18 -12.39 -3.78 -8.52
N PRO A 19 -12.93 -2.83 -9.30
CA PRO A 19 -12.60 -1.41 -9.21
C PRO A 19 -13.01 -0.80 -7.86
N ASP A 20 -14.15 -1.24 -7.33
CA ASP A 20 -14.77 -0.71 -6.11
C ASP A 20 -14.55 -1.62 -4.88
N GLU A 21 -13.73 -2.67 -5.00
CA GLU A 21 -13.44 -3.57 -3.89
C GLU A 21 -12.52 -2.91 -2.85
N ARG A 22 -12.90 -3.02 -1.58
CA ARG A 22 -12.01 -2.68 -0.46
C ARG A 22 -10.94 -3.75 -0.32
N ILE A 23 -9.68 -3.33 -0.40
CA ILE A 23 -8.53 -4.23 -0.34
C ILE A 23 -8.19 -4.50 1.12
N GLY A 24 -8.22 -5.76 1.53
CA GLY A 24 -7.75 -6.18 2.84
C GLY A 24 -8.59 -5.72 4.03
N ASP A 25 -9.92 -5.68 3.88
CA ASP A 25 -10.88 -5.46 5.00
C ASP A 25 -11.07 -6.73 5.86
N PHE A 26 -9.94 -7.39 6.14
CA PHE A 26 -9.83 -8.65 6.86
C PHE A 26 -8.36 -8.86 7.21
N GLY A 27 -8.08 -9.66 8.24
CA GLY A 27 -6.72 -10.07 8.57
C GLY A 27 -6.60 -10.65 9.97
N LEU A 28 -5.61 -11.51 10.19
CA LEU A 28 -5.30 -12.07 11.51
C LEU A 28 -4.65 -11.03 12.44
N VAL A 29 -4.05 -9.99 11.86
CA VAL A 29 -3.34 -8.93 12.58
C VAL A 29 -4.18 -7.66 12.50
N GLY A 30 -4.82 -7.28 13.61
CA GLY A 30 -5.61 -6.04 13.70
C GLY A 30 -6.91 -6.03 12.89
N GLY A 31 -7.26 -7.12 12.19
CA GLY A 31 -8.49 -7.21 11.41
C GLY A 31 -8.43 -6.63 10.00
N GLY A 32 -7.26 -6.19 9.53
CA GLY A 32 -7.10 -5.58 8.21
C GLY A 32 -5.68 -5.68 7.65
N ALA A 33 -5.51 -5.33 6.38
CA ALA A 33 -4.22 -5.39 5.69
C ALA A 33 -3.31 -4.18 5.95
N ALA A 34 -3.85 -3.07 6.47
CA ALA A 34 -3.10 -1.87 6.80
C ALA A 34 -3.20 -1.54 8.30
N GLY A 35 -2.08 -1.61 9.01
CA GLY A 35 -2.04 -1.43 10.46
C GLY A 35 -0.69 -1.78 11.07
N LEU A 36 -0.58 -1.52 12.38
CA LEU A 36 0.65 -1.56 13.19
C LEU A 36 1.72 -0.55 12.77
N GLU A 37 2.26 -0.69 11.56
CA GLU A 37 3.21 0.26 10.97
C GLU A 37 2.79 0.54 9.51
N LEU A 38 2.96 1.80 9.10
CA LEU A 38 2.49 2.34 7.83
C LEU A 38 3.62 3.14 7.17
N ASP A 39 3.95 2.79 5.93
CA ASP A 39 4.88 3.54 5.09
C ASP A 39 4.11 4.39 4.08
N ARG A 40 4.59 5.61 3.85
CA ARG A 40 3.94 6.59 2.99
C ARG A 40 4.79 6.91 1.77
N TYR A 41 4.14 7.07 0.62
CA TYR A 41 4.74 7.67 -0.57
C TYR A 41 5.03 9.15 -0.31
N ASP A 42 6.26 9.58 -0.59
CA ASP A 42 6.65 10.98 -0.44
C ASP A 42 7.83 11.35 -1.35
N LEU A 43 7.62 12.31 -2.26
CA LEU A 43 8.65 12.78 -3.18
C LEU A 43 9.75 13.57 -2.46
N GLU A 44 9.43 14.26 -1.36
CA GLU A 44 10.41 15.03 -0.60
C GLU A 44 11.42 14.11 0.12
N PHE A 45 10.99 12.89 0.44
CA PHE A 45 11.84 11.85 1.04
C PHE A 45 12.44 10.86 0.03
N GLY A 46 12.39 11.20 -1.27
CA GLY A 46 13.14 10.48 -2.30
C GLY A 46 12.38 9.33 -2.97
N THR A 47 11.04 9.29 -2.85
CA THR A 47 10.27 8.38 -3.69
C THR A 47 10.52 8.73 -5.18
N PRO A 48 10.80 7.74 -6.05
CA PRO A 48 11.07 8.02 -7.45
C PRO A 48 9.88 8.71 -8.15
N HIS A 49 10.16 9.69 -9.01
CA HIS A 49 9.12 10.41 -9.77
C HIS A 49 8.31 9.54 -10.74
N ASN A 50 8.81 8.35 -11.09
CA ASN A 50 8.11 7.38 -11.92
C ASN A 50 7.33 6.34 -11.12
N ALA A 51 7.15 6.55 -9.81
CA ALA A 51 6.37 5.67 -8.97
C ALA A 51 4.88 5.97 -9.05
N TYR A 52 4.12 4.88 -9.12
CA TYR A 52 2.67 4.85 -9.16
C TYR A 52 2.13 4.63 -7.74
N LEU A 53 1.15 5.44 -7.36
CA LEU A 53 0.40 5.27 -6.12
C LEU A 53 -0.84 4.43 -6.41
N LEU A 54 -0.81 3.15 -6.02
CA LEU A 54 -1.82 2.18 -6.43
C LEU A 54 -3.04 2.16 -5.50
N ALA A 55 -2.83 2.30 -4.20
CA ALA A 55 -3.89 2.35 -3.21
C ALA A 55 -3.41 3.06 -1.95
N GLN A 56 -4.36 3.56 -1.16
CA GLN A 56 -4.12 4.15 0.15
C GLN A 56 -5.03 3.47 1.16
N SER A 57 -4.51 3.23 2.35
CA SER A 57 -5.32 2.75 3.47
C SER A 57 -6.17 3.87 4.07
N GLU A 58 -7.27 3.50 4.70
CA GLU A 58 -8.17 4.40 5.44
C GLU A 58 -8.60 3.74 6.76
N ASP A 59 -9.52 4.39 7.50
CA ASP A 59 -10.11 3.89 8.75
C ASP A 59 -9.12 3.68 9.92
N HIS A 60 -8.05 4.48 9.98
CA HIS A 60 -7.11 4.48 11.10
C HIS A 60 -7.69 5.18 12.33
N THR A 61 -7.50 4.57 13.50
CA THR A 61 -7.90 5.18 14.77
C THR A 61 -6.90 6.22 15.25
N ASN A 62 -7.28 7.02 16.26
CA ASN A 62 -6.38 7.98 16.91
C ASN A 62 -5.23 7.35 17.73
N LEU A 63 -5.11 6.01 17.73
CA LEU A 63 -3.92 5.33 18.24
C LEU A 63 -2.76 5.33 17.23
N MET A 64 -3.06 5.49 15.94
CA MET A 64 -2.04 5.67 14.91
C MET A 64 -1.63 7.15 14.88
N LEU A 65 -0.33 7.39 14.98
CA LEU A 65 0.26 8.73 15.07
C LEU A 65 1.35 8.88 14.03
N GLN A 66 1.56 10.11 13.57
CA GLN A 66 2.72 10.44 12.74
C GLN A 66 4.00 10.36 13.58
N VAL A 67 5.07 9.88 12.95
CA VAL A 67 6.38 9.73 13.58
C VAL A 67 7.02 11.09 13.90
N ASN A 68 7.85 11.15 14.93
CA ASN A 68 8.42 12.41 15.42
C ASN A 68 9.40 13.04 14.40
N GLU A 69 9.99 12.23 13.53
CA GLU A 69 10.94 12.62 12.50
C GLU A 69 10.33 13.53 11.44
N GLU A 70 9.00 13.52 11.29
CA GLU A 70 8.28 14.31 10.29
C GLU A 70 7.52 15.50 10.87
N ILE A 71 7.60 15.73 12.18
CA ILE A 71 6.89 16.82 12.85
C ILE A 71 7.84 17.75 13.59
N HIS A 72 7.53 19.05 13.57
CA HIS A 72 8.41 20.06 14.18
C HIS A 72 8.41 20.02 15.71
N PHE A 73 7.29 19.57 16.32
CA PHE A 73 7.11 19.46 17.76
C PHE A 73 5.92 18.56 18.06
N SER A 74 6.01 17.74 19.10
CA SER A 74 4.90 16.87 19.52
C SER A 74 3.95 17.65 20.43
N VAL A 75 2.83 18.16 19.88
CA VAL A 75 1.74 18.78 20.66
C VAL A 75 0.47 17.98 20.47
N ARG A 76 -0.17 17.61 21.60
CA ARG A 76 -1.44 16.87 21.60
C ARG A 76 -2.47 17.61 20.76
N GLY A 77 -3.03 16.94 19.76
CA GLY A 77 -4.09 17.46 18.91
C GLY A 77 -3.67 18.51 17.88
N TYR A 78 -2.36 18.81 17.73
CA TYR A 78 -1.90 19.72 16.68
C TYR A 78 -1.81 19.01 15.33
N TYR A 79 -1.01 17.94 15.25
CA TYR A 79 -0.94 17.08 14.06
C TYR A 79 -2.08 16.04 14.02
N GLY A 80 -2.66 15.76 15.18
CA GLY A 80 -3.76 14.81 15.31
C GLY A 80 -3.38 13.34 15.09
N GLY A 81 -4.39 12.46 15.18
CA GLY A 81 -4.26 11.02 14.99
C GLY A 81 -4.82 10.51 13.65
N GLY A 82 -4.92 9.18 13.51
CA GLY A 82 -5.37 8.53 12.27
C GLY A 82 -6.73 8.97 11.72
N THR A 83 -7.63 9.52 12.54
CA THR A 83 -8.94 9.97 12.05
C THR A 83 -8.91 11.37 11.43
N GLU A 84 -7.83 12.13 11.62
CA GLU A 84 -7.75 13.55 11.25
C GLU A 84 -6.46 13.93 10.50
N ASN A 85 -5.40 13.15 10.65
CA ASN A 85 -4.11 13.42 10.04
C ASN A 85 -3.95 12.67 8.71
N PRO A 86 -3.93 13.36 7.55
CA PRO A 86 -3.78 12.72 6.24
C PRO A 86 -2.41 12.05 6.04
N MET A 87 -1.42 12.35 6.89
CA MET A 87 -0.11 11.70 6.86
C MET A 87 -0.13 10.29 7.47
N VAL A 88 -1.18 9.94 8.23
CA VAL A 88 -1.35 8.63 8.85
C VAL A 88 -2.09 7.70 7.88
N ARG A 89 -1.30 7.07 7.00
CA ARG A 89 -1.77 6.10 6.01
C ARG A 89 -0.61 5.23 5.52
N ALA A 90 -0.93 4.04 5.05
CA ALA A 90 -0.08 3.24 4.18
C ALA A 90 -0.38 3.56 2.72
N ASP A 91 0.66 3.73 1.92
CA ASP A 91 0.58 3.89 0.47
C ASP A 91 1.16 2.64 -0.21
N MET A 92 0.33 1.98 -1.03
CA MET A 92 0.78 0.87 -1.88
C MET A 92 1.36 1.45 -3.17
N ILE A 93 2.61 1.15 -3.47
CA ILE A 93 3.34 1.72 -4.61
C ILE A 93 3.95 0.67 -5.52
N TYR A 94 4.16 1.07 -6.77
CA TYR A 94 4.90 0.31 -7.78
C TYR A 94 5.75 1.23 -8.65
N TYR A 95 6.96 0.82 -9.00
CA TYR A 95 7.76 1.52 -10.00
C TYR A 95 8.78 0.61 -10.68
N LYS A 96 9.18 1.00 -11.90
CA LYS A 96 10.25 0.34 -12.66
C LYS A 96 11.60 0.97 -12.37
N THR A 97 12.64 0.15 -12.43
CA THR A 97 14.05 0.54 -12.33
C THR A 97 14.78 0.20 -13.64
N PRO A 98 16.02 0.67 -13.86
CA PRO A 98 16.81 0.25 -15.01
C PRO A 98 16.99 -1.28 -15.10
N ASN A 99 17.31 -1.76 -16.30
CA ASN A 99 17.54 -3.19 -16.60
C ASN A 99 16.35 -4.08 -16.24
N ASP A 100 15.14 -3.65 -16.60
CA ASP A 100 13.87 -4.36 -16.41
C ASP A 100 13.53 -4.72 -14.95
N GLY A 101 14.19 -4.10 -13.98
CA GLY A 101 13.84 -4.26 -12.57
C GLY A 101 12.56 -3.50 -12.20
N ALA A 102 11.97 -3.88 -11.07
CA ALA A 102 10.86 -3.15 -10.48
C ALA A 102 10.78 -3.36 -8.97
N LEU A 103 10.02 -2.49 -8.32
CA LEU A 103 9.66 -2.58 -6.92
C LEU A 103 8.14 -2.53 -6.77
N PHE A 104 7.61 -3.39 -5.90
CA PHE A 104 6.24 -3.32 -5.39
C PHE A 104 6.31 -3.27 -3.87
N ALA A 105 5.58 -2.34 -3.25
CA ALA A 105 5.50 -2.22 -1.79
C ALA A 105 4.04 -1.99 -1.36
N PRO A 106 3.47 -2.82 -0.47
CA PRO A 106 2.13 -2.61 0.07
C PRO A 106 2.06 -1.55 1.18
N GLY A 107 3.21 -1.16 1.76
CA GLY A 107 3.32 -0.07 2.73
C GLY A 107 2.77 -0.36 4.12
N SER A 108 2.58 -1.64 4.51
CA SER A 108 2.11 -1.96 5.86
C SER A 108 2.63 -3.27 6.43
N LEU A 109 2.91 -3.27 7.73
CA LEU A 109 3.37 -4.44 8.49
C LEU A 109 2.29 -5.52 8.60
N SER A 110 1.01 -5.17 8.73
CA SER A 110 -0.08 -6.15 8.82
C SER A 110 -0.45 -6.83 7.50
N TRP A 111 0.13 -6.40 6.36
CA TRP A 111 -0.22 -6.91 5.03
C TRP A 111 -0.18 -8.45 4.96
N CYS A 112 0.94 -9.05 5.40
CA CYS A 112 1.11 -10.50 5.41
C CYS A 112 0.12 -11.22 6.32
N GLY A 113 -0.40 -10.54 7.36
CA GLY A 113 -1.44 -11.05 8.25
C GLY A 113 -2.79 -11.27 7.56
N SER A 114 -2.97 -10.76 6.35
CA SER A 114 -4.22 -10.86 5.58
C SER A 114 -4.18 -11.90 4.47
N LEU A 115 -3.01 -12.49 4.20
CA LEU A 115 -2.83 -13.45 3.10
C LEU A 115 -3.66 -14.73 3.28
N SER A 116 -3.65 -15.33 4.47
CA SER A 116 -4.32 -16.61 4.71
C SER A 116 -5.84 -16.51 4.90
N TYR A 117 -6.40 -15.31 4.89
CA TYR A 117 -7.84 -15.11 5.03
C TYR A 117 -8.62 -15.84 3.94
N ASN A 118 -9.77 -16.41 4.31
CA ASN A 118 -10.66 -17.14 3.39
C ASN A 118 -9.93 -18.21 2.55
N ASN A 119 -9.04 -19.01 3.18
CA ASN A 119 -8.22 -20.02 2.50
C ASN A 119 -7.41 -19.43 1.32
N TYR A 120 -6.79 -18.26 1.54
CA TYR A 120 -6.02 -17.52 0.53
C TYR A 120 -6.84 -16.99 -0.67
N ASN A 121 -8.17 -17.15 -0.65
CA ASN A 121 -9.04 -16.61 -1.69
C ASN A 121 -9.52 -15.20 -1.31
N ASN A 122 -8.64 -14.22 -1.50
CA ASN A 122 -8.89 -12.83 -1.14
C ASN A 122 -8.03 -11.87 -1.99
N ASN A 123 -8.38 -10.57 -1.97
CA ASN A 123 -7.72 -9.57 -2.81
C ASN A 123 -6.26 -9.26 -2.42
N VAL A 124 -5.87 -9.38 -1.14
CA VAL A 124 -4.47 -9.20 -0.70
C VAL A 124 -3.58 -10.28 -1.31
N SER A 125 -4.01 -11.54 -1.21
CA SER A 125 -3.31 -12.68 -1.81
C SER A 125 -3.26 -12.58 -3.33
N LYS A 126 -4.36 -12.18 -3.97
CA LYS A 126 -4.43 -12.01 -5.43
C LYS A 126 -3.47 -10.93 -5.93
N ILE A 127 -3.44 -9.77 -5.28
CA ILE A 127 -2.54 -8.65 -5.64
C ILE A 127 -1.07 -9.07 -5.51
N LEU A 128 -0.71 -9.72 -4.40
CA LEU A 128 0.67 -10.17 -4.18
C LEU A 128 1.07 -11.28 -5.17
N GLU A 129 0.17 -12.24 -5.42
CA GLU A 129 0.37 -13.29 -6.41
C GLU A 129 0.56 -12.70 -7.82
N ASN A 130 -0.26 -11.74 -8.22
CA ASN A 130 -0.14 -11.06 -9.51
C ASN A 130 1.23 -10.38 -9.61
N ALA A 131 1.62 -9.57 -8.61
CA ALA A 131 2.91 -8.88 -8.57
C ALA A 131 4.10 -9.84 -8.73
N ILE A 132 4.12 -10.94 -7.96
CA ILE A 132 5.15 -11.97 -8.03
C ILE A 132 5.18 -12.61 -9.42
N ASN A 133 4.02 -13.02 -9.94
CA ASN A 133 3.91 -13.64 -11.26
C ASN A 133 4.36 -12.70 -12.38
N GLY A 134 4.13 -11.39 -12.24
CA GLY A 134 4.69 -10.39 -13.15
C GLY A 134 6.20 -10.38 -13.09
N PHE A 135 6.78 -10.28 -11.89
CA PHE A 135 8.23 -10.20 -11.68
C PHE A 135 8.99 -11.46 -12.13
N LEU A 136 8.31 -12.60 -12.20
CA LEU A 136 8.88 -13.85 -12.72
C LEU A 136 8.89 -13.95 -14.25
N LYS A 137 8.17 -13.07 -14.97
CA LYS A 137 8.17 -13.08 -16.44
C LYS A 137 9.48 -12.49 -16.97
N GLU A 138 10.03 -13.13 -18.00
CA GLU A 138 11.20 -12.59 -18.70
C GLU A 138 10.82 -11.36 -19.54
N GLY A 139 11.74 -10.39 -19.56
CA GLY A 139 11.59 -9.15 -20.33
C GLY A 139 10.96 -8.00 -19.54
N PRO A 140 10.63 -6.90 -20.21
CA PRO A 140 10.12 -5.71 -19.55
C PRO A 140 8.74 -5.96 -18.95
N LEU A 141 8.55 -5.49 -17.71
CA LEU A 141 7.23 -5.41 -17.10
C LEU A 141 6.37 -4.35 -17.81
N PRO A 142 5.03 -4.54 -17.84
CA PRO A 142 4.09 -3.55 -18.35
C PRO A 142 4.36 -2.12 -17.84
#